data_AF-A0A971VUC6-F1
#
_entry.id   AF-A0A971VUC6-F1
#
_cell.length_a   1.000
_cell.length_b   1.000
_cell.length_c   1.000
_cell.angle_alpha   90.00
_cell.angle_beta   90.00
_cell.angle_gamma   90.00
#
_symmetry.space_group_name_H-M   'P 1'
#
loop_
_entity.id
_entity.type
_entity.pdbx_description
1 polymer ?
#
loop_
_entity_poly.entity_id
_entity_poly.type
_entity_poly.pdbx_seq_one_letter_code
_entity_poly.pdbx_strand_id
1 'polypeptide(L)'
;MNRAEFLLAADPVSQPALAIYSSQIVADPENGIFYRNTDVAKQVVVDFWGLTDEIGEGKLYATVDDAIDSISGYNLEMARELFNKAYDEAIEKGMMKEGDEVQIIIGTPNLTSAFYNNGYDFIVNNYTEAVKGTKLEGKLTFTRDGTLGNGFSDALKNNNVDMLFGVGWTGSTFDPYSLMEVFVNPSYQYDASFDATTYDIQIELDGVTYETNMYAWYEAMNGTPVTLKIVGSAETAVKSFPYSTDANEAANRIKVLGALEGAVLQLYDFIPLMGNYSAALKSMQIQYYTEDQIFPMGRGGLRYMTYNNDDAAWDAYVQEQGGTLNYK
;
A
#
# COMPACT_ATOMS: atom_id res chain seq x y z
N MET A 1 -9.66 -10.19 -2.01
CA MET A 1 -9.23 -10.99 -0.84
C MET A 1 -9.56 -10.21 0.42
N ASN A 2 -9.99 -10.88 1.50
CA ASN A 2 -10.24 -10.20 2.78
C ASN A 2 -8.89 -9.92 3.46
N ARG A 3 -8.56 -8.64 3.63
CA ARG A 3 -7.26 -8.21 4.19
C ARG A 3 -7.10 -8.55 5.66
N ALA A 4 -8.17 -8.44 6.45
CA ALA A 4 -8.13 -8.79 7.87
C ALA A 4 -7.87 -10.29 8.04
N GLU A 5 -8.49 -11.13 7.23
CA GLU A 5 -8.26 -12.59 7.24
C GLU A 5 -6.84 -12.95 6.79
N PHE A 6 -6.30 -12.27 5.77
CA PHE A 6 -4.91 -12.46 5.35
C PHE A 6 -3.94 -12.16 6.50
N LEU A 7 -4.15 -11.04 7.22
CA LEU A 7 -3.31 -10.67 8.35
C LEU A 7 -3.42 -11.65 9.49
N LEU A 8 -4.62 -12.10 9.86
CA LEU A 8 -4.81 -13.14 10.87
C LEU A 8 -4.07 -14.42 10.52
N ALA A 9 -3.99 -14.78 9.23
CA ALA A 9 -3.28 -15.97 8.76
C ALA A 9 -1.76 -15.79 8.72
N ALA A 10 -1.26 -14.66 8.23
CA ALA A 10 0.15 -14.48 7.89
C ALA A 10 0.92 -13.52 8.81
N ASP A 11 0.29 -12.43 9.25
CA ASP A 11 0.94 -11.37 10.06
C ASP A 11 -0.06 -10.64 10.99
N PRO A 12 -0.43 -11.25 12.14
CA PRO A 12 -1.53 -10.78 12.98
C PRO A 12 -1.25 -9.47 13.73
N VAL A 13 -0.01 -8.98 13.73
CA VAL A 13 0.35 -7.69 14.35
C VAL A 13 0.20 -6.51 13.41
N SER A 14 0.09 -6.78 12.10
CA SER A 14 -0.07 -5.77 11.06
C SER A 14 -1.52 -5.32 10.89
N GLN A 15 -1.73 -4.28 10.08
CA GLN A 15 -3.06 -3.69 9.83
C GLN A 15 -3.43 -3.73 8.35
N PRO A 16 -4.74 -3.85 8.02
CA PRO A 16 -5.18 -3.83 6.62
C PRO A 16 -4.74 -2.56 5.90
N ALA A 17 -4.18 -2.70 4.71
CA ALA A 17 -3.90 -1.56 3.84
C ALA A 17 -5.00 -1.40 2.79
N LEU A 18 -5.64 -0.23 2.74
CA LEU A 18 -6.70 0.10 1.77
C LEU A 18 -6.21 0.96 0.59
N ALA A 19 -4.99 1.49 0.71
CA ALA A 19 -4.31 2.34 -0.27
C ALA A 19 -2.77 2.24 -0.07
N ILE A 20 -1.97 2.99 -0.83
CA ILE A 20 -0.50 2.86 -0.88
C ILE A 20 0.16 3.38 0.39
N TYR A 21 -0.14 4.61 0.79
CA TYR A 21 0.44 5.21 2.00
C TYR A 21 -0.25 4.72 3.27
N SER A 22 0.53 4.44 4.31
CA SER A 22 0.02 4.07 5.64
C SER A 22 -0.49 5.28 6.42
N SER A 23 -1.12 5.03 7.56
CA SER A 23 -1.59 6.07 8.49
C SER A 23 -0.47 6.84 9.20
N GLN A 24 0.79 6.40 9.08
CA GLN A 24 1.94 7.06 9.71
C GLN A 24 2.63 8.09 8.82
N ILE A 25 2.17 8.23 7.58
CA ILE A 25 2.74 9.16 6.61
C ILE A 25 2.27 10.58 6.92
N VAL A 26 3.22 11.51 7.03
CA VAL A 26 2.99 12.92 7.36
C VAL A 26 3.15 13.77 6.10
N ALA A 27 2.05 14.37 5.65
CA ALA A 27 2.04 15.23 4.46
C ALA A 27 2.50 16.66 4.76
N ASP A 28 2.28 17.14 5.98
CA ASP A 28 2.73 18.46 6.45
C ASP A 28 3.34 18.34 7.85
N PRO A 29 4.68 18.21 7.94
CA PRO A 29 5.37 18.07 9.22
C PRO A 29 5.27 19.28 10.14
N GLU A 30 5.19 20.50 9.60
CA GLU A 30 5.13 21.71 10.42
C GLU A 30 3.79 21.84 11.15
N ASN A 31 2.71 21.43 10.49
CA ASN A 31 1.37 21.43 11.08
C ASN A 31 0.97 20.08 11.69
N GLY A 32 1.84 19.07 11.62
CA GLY A 32 1.57 17.73 12.15
C GLY A 32 0.43 17.00 11.43
N ILE A 33 0.23 17.28 10.14
CA ILE A 33 -0.88 16.71 9.36
C ILE A 33 -0.45 15.38 8.75
N PHE A 34 -1.12 14.32 9.20
CA PHE A 34 -1.00 13.00 8.60
C PHE A 34 -1.78 12.94 7.29
N TYR A 35 -1.17 12.35 6.27
CA TYR A 35 -1.74 12.29 4.93
C TYR A 35 -3.12 11.63 4.93
N ARG A 36 -3.27 10.49 5.63
CA ARG A 36 -4.54 9.75 5.72
C ARG A 36 -5.65 10.46 6.48
N ASN A 37 -5.35 11.55 7.19
CA ASN A 37 -6.37 12.36 7.84
C ASN A 37 -6.91 13.47 6.91
N THR A 38 -6.32 13.66 5.73
CA THR A 38 -6.77 14.67 4.76
C THR A 38 -7.97 14.17 3.96
N ASP A 39 -8.88 15.08 3.60
CA ASP A 39 -10.03 14.76 2.74
C ASP A 39 -9.59 14.23 1.38
N VAL A 40 -8.48 14.75 0.84
CA VAL A 40 -7.87 14.26 -0.41
C VAL A 40 -7.54 12.77 -0.31
N ALA A 41 -6.82 12.35 0.73
CA ALA A 41 -6.40 10.95 0.88
C ALA A 41 -7.58 10.01 1.17
N LYS A 42 -8.61 10.50 1.88
CA LYS A 42 -9.85 9.74 2.11
C LYS A 42 -10.63 9.56 0.81
N GLN A 43 -10.73 10.62 0.01
CA GLN A 43 -11.39 10.59 -1.29
C GLN A 43 -10.73 9.57 -2.23
N VAL A 44 -9.39 9.54 -2.28
CA VAL A 44 -8.63 8.54 -3.05
C VAL A 44 -9.02 7.10 -2.67
N VAL A 45 -9.21 6.82 -1.38
CA VAL A 45 -9.63 5.49 -0.93
C VAL A 45 -11.03 5.17 -1.46
N VAL A 46 -12.02 6.03 -1.23
CA VAL A 46 -13.40 5.72 -1.64
C VAL A 46 -13.59 5.72 -3.16
N ASP A 47 -12.82 6.52 -3.90
CA ASP A 47 -12.77 6.48 -5.36
C ASP A 47 -12.22 5.14 -5.87
N PHE A 48 -11.08 4.70 -5.30
CA PHE A 48 -10.47 3.42 -5.67
C PHE A 48 -11.39 2.22 -5.39
N TRP A 49 -12.13 2.28 -4.28
CA TRP A 49 -13.05 1.22 -3.88
C TRP A 49 -14.46 1.35 -4.49
N GLY A 50 -14.71 2.37 -5.32
CA GLY A 50 -15.98 2.56 -6.02
C GLY A 50 -17.14 2.92 -5.10
N LEU A 51 -16.87 3.62 -3.99
CA LEU A 51 -17.86 3.96 -2.96
C LEU A 51 -18.33 5.42 -3.00
N THR A 52 -17.75 6.27 -3.85
CA THR A 52 -18.05 7.71 -3.90
C THR A 52 -19.54 8.01 -4.11
N ASP A 53 -20.21 7.25 -4.97
CA ASP A 53 -21.64 7.43 -5.22
C ASP A 53 -22.53 6.95 -4.06
N GLU A 54 -21.99 6.20 -3.09
CA GLU A 54 -22.69 5.64 -1.94
C GLU A 54 -22.57 6.50 -0.66
N ILE A 55 -21.89 7.65 -0.75
CA ILE A 55 -21.62 8.54 0.40
C ILE A 55 -22.48 9.81 0.36
N GLY A 56 -23.14 10.12 1.48
CA GLY A 56 -23.88 11.36 1.72
C GLY A 56 -25.26 11.17 2.38
N GLU A 57 -25.97 12.27 2.60
CA GLU A 57 -27.30 12.23 3.23
C GLU A 57 -28.27 11.33 2.45
N GLY A 58 -28.84 10.33 3.13
CA GLY A 58 -29.80 9.38 2.55
C GLY A 58 -29.20 8.27 1.67
N LYS A 59 -27.87 8.18 1.58
CA LYS A 59 -27.16 7.08 0.90
C LYS A 59 -26.74 5.99 1.87
N LEU A 60 -26.06 4.94 1.36
CA LEU A 60 -25.63 3.78 2.14
C LEU A 60 -24.70 4.17 3.29
N TYR A 61 -23.76 5.10 3.04
CA TYR A 61 -22.83 5.62 4.04
C TYR A 61 -23.09 7.10 4.29
N ALA A 62 -23.25 7.48 5.55
CA ALA A 62 -23.52 8.87 5.92
C ALA A 62 -22.28 9.76 5.72
N THR A 63 -21.09 9.22 5.97
CA THR A 63 -19.81 9.93 5.85
C THR A 63 -18.78 9.12 5.06
N VAL A 64 -17.72 9.79 4.61
CA VAL A 64 -16.56 9.14 3.96
C VAL A 64 -15.88 8.15 4.91
N ASP A 65 -15.80 8.47 6.20
CA ASP A 65 -15.18 7.59 7.20
C ASP A 65 -16.00 6.31 7.39
N ASP A 66 -17.34 6.40 7.45
CA ASP A 66 -18.21 5.22 7.52
C ASP A 66 -18.03 4.30 6.30
N ALA A 67 -17.86 4.89 5.11
CA ALA A 67 -17.59 4.13 3.89
C ALA A 67 -16.22 3.45 3.95
N ILE A 68 -15.17 4.15 4.41
CA ILE A 68 -13.82 3.58 4.54
C ILE A 68 -13.81 2.41 5.52
N ASP A 69 -14.46 2.56 6.68
CA ASP A 69 -14.55 1.52 7.71
C ASP A 69 -15.29 0.26 7.23
N SER A 70 -16.14 0.38 6.21
CA SER A 70 -16.87 -0.74 5.62
C SER A 70 -16.02 -1.63 4.69
N ILE A 71 -14.85 -1.16 4.25
CA ILE A 71 -14.08 -1.80 3.19
C ILE A 71 -13.38 -3.07 3.71
N SER A 72 -13.84 -4.23 3.26
CA SER A 72 -13.12 -5.50 3.41
C SER A 72 -12.18 -5.81 2.24
N GLY A 73 -12.52 -5.29 1.06
CA GLY A 73 -11.92 -5.62 -0.23
C GLY A 73 -12.20 -7.04 -0.72
N TYR A 74 -13.26 -7.69 -0.21
CA TYR A 74 -13.69 -9.02 -0.59
C TYR A 74 -15.07 -8.99 -1.27
N ASN A 75 -15.10 -9.29 -2.57
CA ASN A 75 -16.32 -9.48 -3.34
C ASN A 75 -16.14 -10.65 -4.31
N LEU A 76 -16.56 -11.85 -3.89
CA LEU A 76 -16.36 -13.09 -4.65
C LEU A 76 -17.23 -13.17 -5.90
N GLU A 77 -18.44 -12.61 -5.84
CA GLU A 77 -19.38 -12.59 -6.97
C GLU A 77 -18.83 -11.74 -8.12
N MET A 78 -18.45 -10.50 -7.82
CA MET A 78 -17.85 -9.60 -8.81
C MET A 78 -16.52 -10.15 -9.35
N ALA A 79 -15.71 -10.79 -8.50
CA ALA A 79 -14.48 -11.45 -8.96
C ALA A 79 -14.76 -12.53 -10.02
N ARG A 80 -15.80 -13.36 -9.83
CA ARG A 80 -16.19 -14.40 -10.81
C ARG A 80 -16.62 -13.81 -12.14
N GLU A 81 -17.38 -12.72 -12.12
CA GLU A 81 -17.78 -12.00 -13.33
C GLU A 81 -16.56 -11.48 -14.08
N LEU A 82 -15.62 -10.86 -13.36
CA LEU A 82 -14.38 -10.35 -13.93
C LEU A 82 -13.46 -11.45 -14.48
N PHE A 83 -13.37 -12.61 -13.83
CA PHE A 83 -12.61 -13.75 -14.36
C PHE A 83 -13.18 -14.27 -15.68
N ASN A 84 -14.51 -14.37 -15.80
CA ASN A 84 -15.15 -14.76 -17.05
C ASN A 84 -14.91 -13.74 -18.16
N LYS A 85 -15.04 -12.43 -17.83
CA LYS A 85 -14.76 -11.34 -18.78
C LYS A 85 -13.30 -11.37 -19.24
N ALA A 86 -12.35 -11.50 -18.32
CA ALA A 86 -10.93 -11.56 -18.64
C ALA A 86 -10.59 -12.76 -19.53
N TYR A 87 -11.18 -13.94 -19.26
CA TYR A 87 -11.02 -15.11 -20.12
C TYR A 87 -11.50 -14.83 -21.55
N ASP A 88 -12.70 -14.25 -21.71
CA ASP A 88 -13.26 -13.97 -23.03
C ASP A 88 -12.43 -12.95 -23.81
N GLU A 89 -11.98 -11.88 -23.14
CA GLU A 89 -11.08 -10.89 -23.75
C GLU A 89 -9.73 -11.49 -24.15
N ALA A 90 -9.17 -12.39 -23.32
CA ALA A 90 -7.89 -13.03 -23.62
C ALA A 90 -7.98 -13.95 -24.86
N ILE A 91 -9.10 -14.66 -25.03
CA ILE A 91 -9.38 -15.46 -26.23
C ILE A 91 -9.54 -14.56 -27.46
N GLU A 92 -10.33 -13.50 -27.35
CA GLU A 92 -10.59 -12.56 -28.45
C GLU A 92 -9.30 -11.87 -28.93
N LYS A 93 -8.44 -11.48 -27.99
CA LYS A 93 -7.13 -10.87 -28.26
C LYS A 93 -6.08 -11.88 -28.73
N GLY A 94 -6.41 -13.18 -28.75
CA GLY A 94 -5.49 -14.26 -29.14
C GLY A 94 -4.34 -14.48 -28.15
N MET A 95 -4.49 -14.02 -26.90
CA MET A 95 -3.51 -14.20 -25.82
C MET A 95 -3.53 -15.63 -25.27
N MET A 96 -4.68 -16.30 -25.35
CA MET A 96 -4.83 -17.71 -25.02
C MET A 96 -5.83 -18.39 -25.96
N LYS A 97 -5.89 -19.72 -25.92
CA LYS A 97 -6.88 -20.56 -26.60
C LYS A 97 -7.80 -21.24 -25.58
N GLU A 98 -8.94 -21.71 -26.07
CA GLU A 98 -9.86 -22.45 -25.24
C GLU A 98 -9.21 -23.73 -24.71
N GLY A 99 -9.20 -23.89 -23.39
CA GLY A 99 -8.58 -25.03 -22.72
C GLY A 99 -7.14 -24.82 -22.28
N ASP A 100 -6.50 -23.70 -22.64
CA ASP A 100 -5.19 -23.36 -22.11
C ASP A 100 -5.25 -23.18 -20.58
N GLU A 101 -4.20 -23.65 -19.90
CA GLU A 101 -3.97 -23.38 -18.49
C GLU A 101 -3.29 -22.02 -18.31
N VAL A 102 -3.70 -21.30 -17.29
CA VAL A 102 -3.07 -20.05 -16.84
C VAL A 102 -2.28 -20.38 -15.59
N GLN A 103 -0.95 -20.27 -15.66
CA GLN A 103 -0.07 -20.48 -14.50
C GLN A 103 0.40 -19.14 -13.95
N ILE A 104 0.37 -18.99 -12.62
CA ILE A 104 0.97 -17.87 -11.89
C ILE A 104 2.12 -18.42 -11.03
N ILE A 105 3.32 -17.89 -11.23
CA ILE A 105 4.51 -18.16 -10.44
C ILE A 105 4.61 -17.13 -9.32
N ILE A 106 4.40 -17.57 -8.07
CA ILE A 106 4.51 -16.71 -6.89
C ILE A 106 5.92 -16.76 -6.33
N GLY A 107 6.61 -15.61 -6.31
CA GLY A 107 7.93 -15.46 -5.75
C GLY A 107 7.92 -15.20 -4.24
N THR A 108 8.83 -15.87 -3.52
CA THR A 108 9.07 -15.67 -2.09
C THR A 108 10.57 -15.75 -1.77
N PRO A 109 11.06 -15.06 -0.73
CA PRO A 109 12.48 -15.10 -0.36
C PRO A 109 12.98 -16.49 0.05
N ASN A 110 12.11 -17.31 0.63
CA ASN A 110 12.40 -18.65 1.14
C ASN A 110 11.10 -19.49 1.28
N LEU A 111 11.26 -20.79 1.56
CA LEU A 111 10.15 -21.74 1.81
C LEU A 111 9.95 -22.07 3.31
N THR A 112 10.67 -21.40 4.21
CA THR A 112 10.73 -21.76 5.64
C THR A 112 9.97 -20.81 6.55
N SER A 113 9.78 -19.56 6.13
CA SER A 113 9.08 -18.53 6.91
C SER A 113 7.59 -18.82 7.00
N ALA A 114 7.04 -18.76 8.22
CA ALA A 114 5.61 -18.91 8.45
C ALA A 114 4.78 -17.85 7.69
N PHE A 115 5.25 -16.59 7.65
CA PHE A 115 4.60 -15.52 6.90
C PHE A 115 4.42 -15.88 5.42
N TYR A 116 5.50 -16.33 4.75
CA TYR A 116 5.45 -16.66 3.33
C TYR A 116 4.72 -17.97 3.05
N ASN A 117 4.72 -18.93 3.98
CA ASN A 117 3.95 -20.17 3.81
C ASN A 117 2.46 -19.91 3.95
N ASN A 118 2.04 -19.26 5.03
CA ASN A 118 0.64 -18.94 5.28
C ASN A 118 0.09 -17.96 4.23
N GLY A 119 0.88 -16.97 3.82
CA GLY A 119 0.49 -16.02 2.78
C GLY A 119 0.30 -16.68 1.41
N TYR A 120 1.21 -17.58 1.02
CA TYR A 120 1.07 -18.36 -0.22
C TYR A 120 -0.21 -19.19 -0.21
N ASP A 121 -0.43 -19.97 0.85
CA ASP A 121 -1.63 -20.82 0.98
C ASP A 121 -2.90 -19.98 0.95
N PHE A 122 -2.92 -18.83 1.65
CA PHE A 122 -4.07 -17.94 1.67
C PHE A 122 -4.40 -17.38 0.28
N ILE A 123 -3.38 -16.87 -0.43
CA ILE A 123 -3.54 -16.29 -1.77
C ILE A 123 -4.02 -17.36 -2.76
N VAL A 124 -3.35 -18.51 -2.82
CA VAL A 124 -3.72 -19.61 -3.73
C VAL A 124 -5.14 -20.09 -3.47
N ASN A 125 -5.52 -20.26 -2.20
CA ASN A 125 -6.89 -20.67 -1.85
C ASN A 125 -7.91 -19.62 -2.28
N ASN A 126 -7.65 -18.32 -2.06
CA ASN A 126 -8.58 -17.25 -2.44
C ASN A 126 -8.82 -17.23 -3.96
N TYR A 127 -7.77 -17.28 -4.78
CA TYR A 127 -7.91 -17.31 -6.23
C TYR A 127 -8.59 -18.60 -6.72
N THR A 128 -8.24 -19.75 -6.13
CA THR A 128 -8.86 -21.04 -6.46
C THR A 128 -10.37 -21.03 -6.18
N GLU A 129 -10.80 -20.49 -5.03
CA GLU A 129 -12.22 -20.31 -4.72
C GLU A 129 -12.92 -19.31 -5.64
N ALA A 130 -12.21 -18.26 -6.05
CA ALA A 130 -12.73 -17.22 -6.92
C ALA A 130 -12.96 -17.67 -8.36
N VAL A 131 -12.23 -18.67 -8.84
CA VAL A 131 -12.46 -19.23 -10.19
C VAL A 131 -13.48 -20.37 -10.23
N LYS A 132 -13.97 -20.88 -9.09
CA LYS A 132 -15.04 -21.89 -9.10
C LYS A 132 -16.31 -21.37 -9.77
N GLY A 133 -16.88 -22.16 -10.67
CA GLY A 133 -18.04 -21.80 -11.48
C GLY A 133 -17.73 -20.85 -12.64
N THR A 134 -16.45 -20.56 -12.91
CA THR A 134 -16.01 -19.70 -14.02
C THR A 134 -15.36 -20.51 -15.14
N LYS A 135 -15.09 -19.88 -16.28
CA LYS A 135 -14.36 -20.46 -17.42
C LYS A 135 -12.91 -20.86 -17.10
N LEU A 136 -12.36 -20.36 -15.98
CA LEU A 136 -11.03 -20.66 -15.47
C LEU A 136 -11.02 -21.76 -14.39
N GLU A 137 -12.17 -22.31 -14.02
CA GLU A 137 -12.22 -23.43 -13.07
C GLU A 137 -11.38 -24.62 -13.59
N GLY A 138 -10.44 -25.08 -12.78
CA GLY A 138 -9.51 -26.15 -13.15
C GLY A 138 -8.42 -25.75 -14.16
N LYS A 139 -8.35 -24.48 -14.58
CA LYS A 139 -7.33 -23.97 -15.53
C LYS A 139 -6.37 -22.96 -14.92
N LEU A 140 -6.74 -22.31 -13.82
CA LEU A 140 -5.83 -21.46 -13.06
C LEU A 140 -4.96 -22.31 -12.13
N THR A 141 -3.64 -22.26 -12.33
CA THR A 141 -2.66 -23.02 -11.55
C THR A 141 -1.61 -22.11 -10.93
N PHE A 142 -0.99 -22.57 -9.85
CA PHE A 142 0.02 -21.80 -9.11
C PHE A 142 1.28 -22.64 -8.91
N THR A 143 2.43 -21.99 -9.06
CA THR A 143 3.72 -22.52 -8.61
C THR A 143 4.40 -21.50 -7.71
N ARG A 144 5.43 -21.93 -6.97
CA ARG A 144 6.16 -21.07 -6.05
C ARG A 144 7.65 -21.14 -6.30
N ASP A 145 8.27 -19.98 -6.51
CA ASP A 145 9.72 -19.83 -6.41
C ASP A 145 10.07 -19.33 -5.00
N GLY A 146 10.75 -20.17 -4.23
CA GLY A 146 11.21 -19.85 -2.88
C GLY A 146 12.70 -19.55 -2.80
N THR A 147 13.35 -19.22 -3.91
CA THR A 147 14.81 -19.07 -3.98
C THR A 147 15.27 -17.62 -4.11
N LEU A 148 14.33 -16.66 -4.08
CA LEU A 148 14.61 -15.28 -4.46
C LEU A 148 15.52 -14.55 -3.46
N GLY A 149 15.53 -14.93 -2.18
CA GLY A 149 16.27 -14.20 -1.15
C GLY A 149 15.98 -12.69 -1.21
N ASN A 150 17.05 -11.89 -1.35
CA ASN A 150 16.95 -10.43 -1.52
C ASN A 150 16.80 -9.98 -2.99
N GLY A 151 16.89 -10.90 -3.96
CA GLY A 151 16.81 -10.62 -5.39
C GLY A 151 15.37 -10.56 -5.95
N PHE A 152 14.37 -10.35 -5.10
CA PHE A 152 12.96 -10.37 -5.50
C PHE A 152 12.64 -9.28 -6.55
N SER A 153 13.24 -8.11 -6.42
CA SER A 153 13.05 -6.99 -7.35
C SER A 153 13.52 -7.36 -8.75
N ASP A 154 14.71 -7.94 -8.86
CA ASP A 154 15.26 -8.38 -10.14
C ASP A 154 14.46 -9.53 -10.74
N ALA A 155 13.95 -10.44 -9.90
CA ALA A 155 13.10 -11.53 -10.36
C ALA A 155 11.80 -11.03 -10.98
N LEU A 156 11.13 -10.05 -10.35
CA LEU A 156 9.91 -9.45 -10.88
C LEU A 156 10.19 -8.66 -12.17
N LYS A 157 11.21 -7.79 -12.18
CA LYS A 157 11.56 -6.96 -13.34
C LYS A 157 11.96 -7.77 -14.58
N ASN A 158 12.54 -8.96 -14.38
CA ASN A 158 12.93 -9.86 -15.46
C ASN A 158 11.84 -10.87 -15.84
N ASN A 159 10.63 -10.76 -15.27
CA ASN A 159 9.52 -11.69 -15.47
C ASN A 159 9.87 -13.16 -15.14
N ASN A 160 10.73 -13.38 -14.13
CA ASN A 160 11.02 -14.73 -13.62
C ASN A 160 9.90 -15.25 -12.71
N VAL A 161 9.09 -14.34 -12.17
CA VAL A 161 7.90 -14.60 -11.36
C VAL A 161 6.80 -13.63 -11.78
N ASP A 162 5.54 -14.03 -11.62
CA ASP A 162 4.38 -13.23 -12.01
C ASP A 162 3.82 -12.41 -10.84
N MET A 163 4.05 -12.88 -9.60
CA MET A 163 3.49 -12.25 -8.40
C MET A 163 4.47 -12.31 -7.23
N LEU A 164 4.51 -11.22 -6.46
CA LEU A 164 5.15 -11.16 -5.15
C LEU A 164 4.10 -10.73 -4.09
N PHE A 165 4.33 -11.08 -2.82
CA PHE A 165 3.56 -10.54 -1.71
C PHE A 165 4.44 -10.29 -0.48
N GLY A 166 3.97 -9.42 0.42
CA GLY A 166 4.79 -8.94 1.53
C GLY A 166 5.98 -8.08 1.07
N VAL A 167 5.87 -7.52 -0.14
CA VAL A 167 6.82 -6.58 -0.71
C VAL A 167 6.17 -5.20 -0.69
N GLY A 168 6.94 -4.20 -0.29
CA GLY A 168 6.47 -2.82 -0.24
C GLY A 168 7.65 -1.89 0.02
N TRP A 169 7.34 -0.60 0.10
CA TRP A 169 8.32 0.45 0.34
C TRP A 169 8.20 0.96 1.78
N THR A 170 9.34 1.31 2.38
CA THR A 170 9.40 1.87 3.73
C THR A 170 10.24 3.15 3.71
N GLY A 171 10.02 4.02 4.69
CA GLY A 171 10.71 5.30 4.82
C GLY A 171 9.84 6.48 4.41
N SER A 172 10.50 7.62 4.17
CA SER A 172 9.86 8.86 3.72
C SER A 172 8.65 9.29 4.55
N THR A 173 8.68 8.98 5.85
CA THR A 173 7.58 9.24 6.78
C THR A 173 7.17 10.71 6.80
N PHE A 174 8.13 11.62 6.62
CA PHE A 174 7.92 13.07 6.58
C PHE A 174 8.06 13.66 5.16
N ASP A 175 8.18 12.81 4.14
CA ASP A 175 8.30 13.24 2.75
C ASP A 175 7.58 12.26 1.80
N PRO A 176 6.24 12.15 1.89
CA PRO A 176 5.49 11.27 1.00
C PRO A 176 5.65 11.62 -0.48
N TYR A 177 6.00 12.87 -0.78
CA TYR A 177 6.12 13.40 -2.13
C TYR A 177 7.29 12.76 -2.88
N SER A 178 8.45 12.62 -2.22
CA SER A 178 9.58 11.89 -2.81
C SER A 178 9.32 10.37 -2.85
N LEU A 179 8.56 9.81 -1.89
CA LEU A 179 8.24 8.37 -1.91
C LEU A 179 7.51 7.94 -3.19
N MET A 180 6.74 8.84 -3.81
CA MET A 180 6.03 8.53 -5.06
C MET A 180 6.96 8.11 -6.20
N GLU A 181 8.25 8.47 -6.14
CA GLU A 181 9.28 8.07 -7.12
C GLU A 181 9.25 6.57 -7.40
N VAL A 182 9.06 5.75 -6.37
CA VAL A 182 9.12 4.29 -6.48
C VAL A 182 7.95 3.66 -7.24
N PHE A 183 6.94 4.47 -7.61
CA PHE A 183 5.79 4.03 -8.40
C PHE A 183 5.74 4.66 -9.79
N VAL A 184 6.49 5.75 -10.02
CA VAL A 184 6.37 6.55 -11.25
C VAL A 184 7.69 6.77 -11.98
N ASN A 185 8.83 6.51 -11.35
CA ASN A 185 10.13 6.60 -12.00
C ASN A 185 10.52 5.22 -12.56
N PRO A 186 10.62 5.05 -13.89
CA PRO A 186 11.00 3.78 -14.52
C PRO A 186 12.33 3.21 -14.02
N SER A 187 13.23 4.07 -13.51
CA SER A 187 14.52 3.63 -12.98
C SER A 187 14.42 2.95 -11.60
N TYR A 188 13.34 3.21 -10.84
CA TYR A 188 13.19 2.74 -9.46
C TYR A 188 12.02 1.79 -9.23
N GLN A 189 10.93 1.93 -9.98
CA GLN A 189 9.73 1.12 -9.82
C GLN A 189 10.00 -0.39 -9.91
N TYR A 190 9.21 -1.20 -9.20
CA TYR A 190 9.31 -2.66 -9.30
C TYR A 190 8.68 -3.21 -10.58
N ASP A 191 7.60 -2.59 -11.04
CA ASP A 191 6.94 -3.00 -12.28
C ASP A 191 7.68 -2.40 -13.49
N ALA A 192 8.31 -3.25 -14.29
CA ALA A 192 9.00 -2.82 -15.51
C ALA A 192 8.04 -2.62 -16.71
N SER A 193 6.79 -3.04 -16.59
CA SER A 193 5.81 -3.04 -17.69
C SER A 193 5.04 -1.73 -17.80
N PHE A 194 4.85 -1.02 -16.68
CA PHE A 194 4.24 0.29 -16.66
C PHE A 194 5.25 1.41 -16.96
N ASP A 195 4.90 2.39 -17.80
CA ASP A 195 5.73 3.58 -18.03
C ASP A 195 4.93 4.85 -17.73
N ALA A 196 5.17 5.41 -16.55
CA ALA A 196 4.49 6.60 -16.07
C ALA A 196 4.79 7.88 -16.90
N THR A 197 5.80 7.85 -17.77
CA THR A 197 6.09 8.95 -18.71
C THR A 197 5.13 8.97 -19.91
N THR A 198 4.38 7.89 -20.11
CA THR A 198 3.42 7.72 -21.21
C THR A 198 1.96 7.76 -20.76
N TYR A 199 1.72 7.85 -19.45
CA TYR A 199 0.39 7.82 -18.86
C TYR A 199 -0.02 9.22 -18.39
N ASP A 200 -0.82 9.91 -19.21
CA ASP A 200 -1.36 11.24 -18.92
C ASP A 200 -2.49 11.17 -17.89
N ILE A 201 -2.43 12.02 -16.86
CA ILE A 201 -3.51 12.22 -15.88
C ILE A 201 -3.89 13.69 -15.79
N GLN A 202 -5.16 13.92 -15.44
CA GLN A 202 -5.73 15.25 -15.27
C GLN A 202 -5.91 15.56 -13.78
N ILE A 203 -5.50 16.77 -13.38
CA ILE A 203 -5.64 17.26 -12.01
C ILE A 203 -6.24 18.66 -12.03
N GLU A 204 -7.36 18.83 -11.32
CA GLU A 204 -7.95 20.15 -11.11
C GLU A 204 -7.27 20.87 -9.94
N LEU A 205 -6.72 22.04 -10.22
CA LEU A 205 -6.06 22.91 -9.24
C LEU A 205 -6.64 24.32 -9.39
N ASP A 206 -7.16 24.88 -8.30
CA ASP A 206 -7.75 26.22 -8.26
C ASP A 206 -8.80 26.49 -9.36
N GLY A 207 -9.62 25.48 -9.67
CA GLY A 207 -10.68 25.55 -10.69
C GLY A 207 -10.18 25.45 -12.13
N VAL A 208 -8.91 25.10 -12.36
CA VAL A 208 -8.34 24.84 -13.68
C VAL A 208 -7.86 23.39 -13.75
N THR A 209 -8.33 22.64 -14.74
CA THR A 209 -7.86 21.28 -15.00
C THR A 209 -6.60 21.30 -15.86
N TYR A 210 -5.54 20.70 -15.34
CA TYR A 210 -4.26 20.56 -16.02
C TYR A 210 -4.02 19.09 -16.39
N GLU A 211 -3.29 18.85 -17.48
CA GLU A 211 -2.93 17.50 -17.95
C GLU A 211 -1.43 17.40 -18.25
N THR A 212 -0.81 16.33 -17.76
CA THR A 212 0.52 15.84 -18.16
C THR A 212 0.69 14.39 -17.68
N ASN A 213 1.82 13.77 -18.01
CA ASN A 213 2.11 12.41 -17.57
C ASN A 213 2.43 12.32 -16.07
N MET A 214 2.20 11.15 -15.47
CA MET A 214 2.40 10.91 -14.04
C MET A 214 3.81 11.24 -13.56
N TYR A 215 4.85 10.91 -14.34
CA TYR A 215 6.23 11.23 -13.96
C TYR A 215 6.47 12.75 -13.90
N ALA A 216 5.96 13.51 -14.87
CA ALA A 216 6.06 14.97 -14.91
C ALA A 216 5.26 15.61 -13.76
N TRP A 217 4.12 15.04 -13.37
CA TRP A 217 3.41 15.46 -12.15
C TRP A 217 4.23 15.21 -10.88
N TYR A 218 4.91 14.08 -10.78
CA TYR A 218 5.84 13.79 -9.69
C TYR A 218 7.00 14.79 -9.63
N GLU A 219 7.61 15.13 -10.78
CA GLU A 219 8.68 16.13 -10.85
C GLU A 219 8.17 17.50 -10.41
N ALA A 220 6.98 17.90 -10.87
CA ALA A 220 6.34 19.15 -10.43
C ALA A 220 6.10 19.18 -8.92
N MET A 221 5.57 18.09 -8.35
CA MET A 221 5.32 17.91 -6.92
C MET A 221 6.60 17.97 -6.06
N ASN A 222 7.76 17.72 -6.67
CA ASN A 222 9.07 17.78 -6.03
C ASN A 222 9.86 19.04 -6.37
N GLY A 223 9.20 20.04 -6.95
CA GLY A 223 9.74 21.39 -7.14
C GLY A 223 10.35 21.65 -8.51
N THR A 224 10.38 20.68 -9.42
CA THR A 224 10.86 20.90 -10.80
C THR A 224 9.80 21.64 -11.62
N PRO A 225 10.13 22.76 -12.28
CA PRO A 225 9.19 23.42 -13.19
C PRO A 225 8.84 22.53 -14.39
N VAL A 226 7.55 22.24 -14.55
CA VAL A 226 7.01 21.38 -15.62
C VAL A 226 5.95 22.14 -16.40
N THR A 227 5.95 21.96 -17.72
CA THR A 227 4.90 22.48 -18.61
C THR A 227 3.69 21.56 -18.61
N LEU A 228 2.54 22.08 -18.20
CA LEU A 228 1.25 21.38 -18.16
C LEU A 228 0.33 21.92 -19.26
N LYS A 229 -0.45 21.04 -19.88
CA LYS A 229 -1.54 21.44 -20.79
C LYS A 229 -2.73 21.93 -19.96
N ILE A 230 -3.41 22.98 -20.41
CA ILE A 230 -4.69 23.39 -19.82
C ILE A 230 -5.81 22.69 -20.59
N VAL A 231 -6.56 21.81 -19.92
CA VAL A 231 -7.63 21.04 -20.57
C VAL A 231 -8.70 21.99 -21.11
N GLY A 232 -9.08 21.79 -22.38
CA GLY A 232 -10.03 22.67 -23.07
C GLY A 232 -9.44 23.99 -23.59
N SER A 233 -8.11 24.17 -23.53
CA SER A 233 -7.39 25.32 -24.07
C SER A 233 -6.21 24.90 -24.95
N ALA A 234 -5.75 25.80 -25.83
CA ALA A 234 -4.50 25.65 -26.56
C ALA A 234 -3.28 26.16 -25.77
N GLU A 235 -3.52 26.75 -24.60
CA GLU A 235 -2.49 27.30 -23.73
C GLU A 235 -1.87 26.23 -22.81
N THR A 236 -0.67 26.54 -22.33
CA THR A 236 0.06 25.73 -21.35
C THR A 236 0.46 26.59 -20.16
N ALA A 237 0.62 25.99 -18.99
CA ALA A 237 1.15 26.65 -17.81
C ALA A 237 2.43 25.95 -17.34
N VAL A 238 3.42 26.71 -16.87
CA VAL A 238 4.56 26.14 -16.14
C VAL A 238 4.19 26.12 -14.65
N LYS A 239 4.25 24.94 -14.02
CA LYS A 239 3.92 24.74 -12.60
C LYS A 239 5.03 23.98 -11.88
N SER A 240 5.14 24.23 -10.59
CA SER A 240 6.01 23.55 -9.64
C SER A 240 5.36 23.68 -8.26
N PHE A 241 5.43 22.64 -7.46
CA PHE A 241 4.81 22.55 -6.13
C PHE A 241 5.85 22.11 -5.10
N PRO A 242 6.90 22.93 -4.85
CA PRO A 242 7.86 22.63 -3.81
C PRO A 242 7.20 22.68 -2.44
N TYR A 243 7.95 22.29 -1.40
CA TYR A 243 7.52 22.57 -0.04
C TYR A 243 7.23 24.06 0.16
N SER A 244 6.07 24.36 0.74
CA SER A 244 5.62 25.73 1.03
C SER A 244 4.84 25.76 2.34
N THR A 245 4.97 26.86 3.06
CA THR A 245 4.16 27.17 4.24
C THR A 245 2.87 27.91 3.88
N ASP A 246 2.69 28.29 2.61
CA ASP A 246 1.42 28.82 2.14
C ASP A 246 0.36 27.71 2.09
N ALA A 247 -0.79 27.95 2.71
CA ALA A 247 -1.82 26.93 2.88
C ALA A 247 -2.41 26.44 1.54
N ASN A 248 -2.53 27.32 0.55
CA ASN A 248 -3.07 26.95 -0.76
C ASN A 248 -2.04 26.18 -1.57
N GLU A 249 -0.77 26.60 -1.57
CA GLU A 249 0.32 25.87 -2.22
C GLU A 249 0.51 24.48 -1.62
N ALA A 250 0.50 24.36 -0.28
CA ALA A 250 0.57 23.09 0.43
C ALA A 250 -0.63 22.18 0.09
N ALA A 251 -1.85 22.74 0.07
CA ALA A 251 -3.05 22.00 -0.30
C ALA A 251 -2.99 21.49 -1.75
N ASN A 252 -2.52 22.32 -2.69
CA ASN A 252 -2.34 21.90 -4.09
C ASN A 252 -1.29 20.79 -4.21
N ARG A 253 -0.20 20.84 -3.45
CA ARG A 253 0.80 19.76 -3.41
C ARG A 253 0.20 18.43 -2.92
N ILE A 254 -0.64 18.47 -1.88
CA ILE A 254 -1.37 17.30 -1.37
C ILE A 254 -2.37 16.77 -2.41
N LYS A 255 -3.07 17.63 -3.15
CA LYS A 255 -3.95 17.22 -4.26
C LYS A 255 -3.20 16.47 -5.35
N VAL A 256 -2.02 16.96 -5.74
CA VAL A 256 -1.16 16.27 -6.72
C VAL A 256 -0.74 14.89 -6.19
N LEU A 257 -0.34 14.80 -4.91
CA LEU A 257 -0.01 13.52 -4.27
C LEU A 257 -1.19 12.54 -4.30
N GLY A 258 -2.40 12.99 -3.96
CA GLY A 258 -3.62 12.18 -4.00
C GLY A 258 -3.98 11.69 -5.40
N ALA A 259 -3.90 12.56 -6.40
CA ALA A 259 -4.15 12.17 -7.78
C ALA A 259 -3.14 11.13 -8.28
N LEU A 260 -1.86 11.29 -7.95
CA LEU A 260 -0.83 10.29 -8.28
C LEU A 260 -1.06 8.96 -7.57
N GLU A 261 -1.38 8.97 -6.27
CA GLU A 261 -1.74 7.74 -5.56
C GLU A 261 -2.94 7.04 -6.21
N GLY A 262 -4.01 7.78 -6.47
CA GLY A 262 -5.21 7.24 -7.10
C GLY A 262 -4.89 6.62 -8.47
N ALA A 263 -4.08 7.30 -9.28
CA ALA A 263 -3.64 6.79 -10.56
C ALA A 263 -2.83 5.49 -10.44
N VAL A 264 -1.88 5.41 -9.49
CA VAL A 264 -1.11 4.18 -9.25
C VAL A 264 -2.01 3.03 -8.79
N LEU A 265 -2.98 3.29 -7.90
CA LEU A 265 -3.92 2.27 -7.45
C LEU A 265 -4.77 1.70 -8.59
N GLN A 266 -5.15 2.54 -9.57
CA GLN A 266 -5.94 2.13 -10.73
C GLN A 266 -5.16 1.30 -11.76
N LEU A 267 -3.83 1.22 -11.66
CA LEU A 267 -3.03 0.30 -12.48
C LEU A 267 -3.25 -1.16 -12.07
N TYR A 268 -3.61 -1.41 -10.81
CA TYR A 268 -3.75 -2.74 -10.21
C TYR A 268 -2.48 -3.62 -10.23
N ASP A 269 -1.32 -3.07 -10.62
CA ASP A 269 -0.01 -3.73 -10.51
C ASP A 269 0.48 -3.84 -9.05
N PHE A 270 -0.09 -3.02 -8.16
CA PHE A 270 0.11 -3.09 -6.73
C PHE A 270 -1.25 -3.18 -6.03
N ILE A 271 -1.44 -4.26 -5.25
CA ILE A 271 -2.63 -4.44 -4.44
C ILE A 271 -2.23 -4.24 -2.97
N PRO A 272 -2.59 -3.13 -2.33
CA PRO A 272 -2.32 -2.94 -0.91
C PRO A 272 -3.00 -4.03 -0.10
N LEU A 273 -2.25 -4.79 0.69
CA LEU A 273 -2.77 -5.85 1.55
C LEU A 273 -2.56 -5.54 3.03
N MET A 274 -1.36 -5.08 3.38
CA MET A 274 -0.94 -4.84 4.75
C MET A 274 -0.09 -3.58 4.86
N GLY A 275 -0.29 -2.80 5.92
CA GLY A 275 0.77 -1.98 6.48
C GLY A 275 1.66 -2.87 7.32
N ASN A 276 2.98 -2.77 7.18
CA ASN A 276 3.93 -3.59 7.96
C ASN A 276 4.11 -2.98 9.36
N TYR A 277 3.70 -3.71 10.39
CA TYR A 277 3.92 -3.33 11.79
C TYR A 277 4.84 -4.34 12.46
N SER A 278 5.56 -3.87 13.47
CA SER A 278 6.37 -4.74 14.33
C SER A 278 5.87 -4.66 15.77
N ALA A 279 5.81 -5.83 16.41
CA ALA A 279 5.70 -5.94 17.84
C ALA A 279 7.06 -6.36 18.40
N ALA A 280 7.48 -5.70 19.47
CA ALA A 280 8.71 -6.04 20.18
C ALA A 280 8.39 -6.37 21.63
N LEU A 281 9.07 -7.40 22.15
CA LEU A 281 9.00 -7.75 23.56
C LEU A 281 10.01 -6.90 24.35
N LYS A 282 9.54 -6.27 25.42
CA LYS A 282 10.36 -5.48 26.34
C LYS A 282 10.72 -6.31 27.56
N SER A 283 11.98 -6.26 28.00
CA SER A 283 12.41 -6.88 29.27
C SER A 283 11.56 -6.36 30.44
N MET A 284 11.18 -7.24 31.38
CA MET A 284 10.46 -6.81 32.59
C MET A 284 11.27 -5.85 33.47
N GLN A 285 12.58 -5.72 33.25
CA GLN A 285 13.42 -4.73 33.94
C GLN A 285 13.24 -3.31 33.39
N ILE A 286 12.84 -3.18 32.12
CA ILE A 286 12.80 -1.91 31.40
C ILE A 286 11.47 -1.21 31.66
N GLN A 287 11.54 0.06 32.03
CA GLN A 287 10.41 0.97 32.06
C GLN A 287 10.55 2.01 30.94
N TYR A 288 9.47 2.18 30.18
CA TYR A 288 9.38 3.28 29.23
C TYR A 288 8.87 4.53 29.95
N TYR A 289 9.17 5.69 29.36
CA TYR A 289 8.61 6.95 29.84
C TYR A 289 7.09 6.97 29.73
N THR A 290 6.56 6.41 28.64
CA THR A 290 5.14 6.18 28.44
C THR A 290 4.92 4.82 27.78
N GLU A 291 3.84 4.14 28.14
CA GLU A 291 3.38 2.92 27.47
C GLU A 291 2.51 3.23 26.25
N ASP A 292 2.31 4.50 25.92
CA ASP A 292 1.67 4.96 24.68
C ASP A 292 2.73 5.38 23.66
N GLN A 293 2.46 5.11 22.39
CA GLN A 293 3.36 5.57 21.32
C GLN A 293 3.11 7.06 21.07
N ILE A 294 4.15 7.87 21.21
CA ILE A 294 4.18 9.27 20.82
C ILE A 294 4.90 9.35 19.49
N PHE A 295 4.18 9.53 18.39
CA PHE A 295 4.81 9.70 17.09
C PHE A 295 5.54 11.07 17.00
N PRO A 296 6.77 11.15 16.45
CA PRO A 296 7.64 10.05 16.02
C PRO A 296 8.61 9.55 17.11
N MET A 297 8.53 10.11 18.31
CA MET A 297 9.42 9.84 19.46
C MET A 297 9.31 8.42 20.07
N GLY A 298 8.41 7.58 19.54
CA GLY A 298 8.15 6.25 20.07
C GLY A 298 7.64 6.32 21.51
N ARG A 299 8.21 5.52 22.41
CA ARG A 299 7.79 5.42 23.82
C ARG A 299 8.64 6.28 24.77
N GLY A 300 9.15 7.39 24.25
CA GLY A 300 10.18 8.24 24.87
C GLY A 300 11.61 7.92 24.40
N GLY A 301 11.84 6.78 23.75
CA GLY A 301 13.16 6.39 23.25
C GLY A 301 14.19 6.13 24.36
N LEU A 302 15.43 5.80 23.96
CA LEU A 302 16.50 5.41 24.89
C LEU A 302 16.81 6.46 25.97
N ARG A 303 16.60 7.74 25.66
CA ARG A 303 16.89 8.86 26.57
C ARG A 303 16.04 8.83 27.84
N TYR A 304 14.79 8.38 27.74
CA TYR A 304 13.83 8.39 28.85
C TYR A 304 13.49 6.97 29.34
N MET A 305 14.24 5.97 28.88
CA MET A 305 14.13 4.59 29.34
C MET A 305 14.85 4.42 30.67
N THR A 306 14.19 3.81 31.64
CA THR A 306 14.76 3.53 32.98
C THR A 306 14.69 2.05 33.32
N TYR A 307 15.35 1.66 34.41
CA TYR A 307 15.28 0.32 34.97
C TYR A 307 14.54 0.35 36.31
N ASN A 308 13.67 -0.63 36.55
CA ASN A 308 12.90 -0.75 37.80
C ASN A 308 13.69 -1.42 38.94
N ASN A 309 14.84 -2.02 38.63
CA ASN A 309 15.70 -2.72 39.56
C ASN A 309 17.17 -2.40 39.25
N ASP A 310 18.00 -2.34 40.28
CA ASP A 310 19.45 -2.49 40.11
C ASP A 310 19.81 -3.96 39.79
N ASP A 311 21.07 -4.22 39.45
CA ASP A 311 21.52 -5.54 39.01
C ASP A 311 21.26 -6.64 40.06
N ALA A 312 21.45 -6.33 41.35
CA ALA A 312 21.29 -7.29 42.43
C ALA A 312 19.81 -7.63 42.69
N ALA A 313 18.94 -6.60 42.69
CA ALA A 313 17.50 -6.78 42.83
C ALA A 313 16.91 -7.51 41.62
N TRP A 314 17.44 -7.25 40.42
CA TRP A 314 17.03 -7.94 39.20
C TRP A 314 17.42 -9.42 39.22
N ASP A 315 18.65 -9.74 39.61
CA ASP A 315 19.11 -11.14 39.74
C ASP A 315 18.25 -11.92 40.75
N ALA A 316 17.94 -11.30 41.90
CA ALA A 316 17.07 -11.89 42.90
C ALA A 316 15.65 -12.14 42.35
N TYR A 317 15.08 -11.16 41.64
CA TYR A 317 13.77 -11.30 40.99
C TYR A 317 13.75 -12.45 39.98
N VAL A 318 14.75 -12.55 39.11
CA VAL A 318 14.84 -13.64 38.12
C VAL A 318 14.97 -15.00 38.81
N GLN A 319 15.75 -15.09 39.88
CA GLN A 319 15.88 -16.32 40.67
C GLN A 319 14.55 -16.71 41.35
N GLU A 320 13.79 -15.75 41.87
CA GLU A 320 12.46 -15.97 42.44
C GLU A 320 11.49 -16.55 41.41
N GLN A 321 11.60 -16.14 40.15
CA GLN A 321 10.82 -16.72 39.04
C GLN A 321 11.35 -18.08 38.55
N GLY A 322 12.27 -18.72 39.28
CA GLY A 322 12.85 -20.01 38.91
C GLY A 322 13.96 -19.92 37.86
N GLY A 323 14.57 -18.73 37.69
CA GLY A 323 15.68 -18.50 36.78
C GLY A 323 15.27 -18.30 35.31
N THR A 324 13.98 -18.31 34.99
CA THR A 324 13.46 -18.07 33.62
C THR A 324 12.21 -17.22 33.70
N LEU A 325 12.21 -16.08 33.00
CA LEU A 325 11.07 -15.17 32.95
C LEU A 325 10.08 -15.61 31.86
N ASN A 326 8.80 -15.66 32.23
CA ASN A 326 7.71 -15.93 31.29
C ASN A 326 7.09 -14.63 30.79
N TYR A 327 7.05 -14.45 29.48
CA TYR A 327 6.50 -13.27 28.80
C TYR A 327 5.19 -13.55 28.06
N LYS A 328 4.59 -14.72 28.30
CA LYS A 328 3.27 -15.09 27.81
C LYS A 328 2.16 -14.57 28.70
#